data_AF-A0A2A5HTD9-F1
#
_entry.id   AF-A0A2A5HTD9-F1
#
_cell.length_a   1.000
_cell.length_b   1.000
_cell.length_c   1.000
_cell.angle_alpha   90.00
_cell.angle_beta   90.00
_cell.angle_gamma   90.00
#
_symmetry.space_group_name_H-M   'P 1'
#
loop_
_entity.id
_entity.type
_entity.pdbx_description
1 polymer ?
#
loop_
_entity_poly.entity_id
_entity_poly.type
_entity_poly.pdbx_seq_one_letter_code
_entity_poly.pdbx_strand_id
1 'polypeptide(L)'
;MKDNPSEFKNPENPVEKISWKDCQTFIEKLKQLPGAKYINLPTEAQWEYACRAGTTEPLNFGSEISLDLVNYSGKWKGFGGFSEGAQKATVAAKSYKPNAWGLYQMHGNVWEWCSDWFAAMPSQDAINPTGPDKNKLTENDMFQNEPCRVLRGGS
;
A
#
# COMPACT_ATOMS: atom_id res chain seq x y z
N MET A 1 -3.12 14.20 14.07
CA MET A 1 -2.16 13.42 14.86
C MET A 1 -1.18 14.43 15.43
N LYS A 2 -0.83 14.33 16.71
CA LYS A 2 0.09 15.30 17.32
C LYS A 2 1.57 14.93 17.09
N ASP A 3 1.85 13.65 16.85
CA ASP A 3 3.21 13.13 16.61
C ASP A 3 3.29 12.34 15.30
N ASN A 4 4.42 12.45 14.59
CA ASN A 4 4.74 11.64 13.42
C ASN A 4 5.26 10.26 13.89
N PRO A 5 4.53 9.15 13.65
CA PRO A 5 4.90 7.82 14.15
C PRO A 5 6.05 7.15 13.38
N SER A 6 6.44 7.70 12.22
CA SER A 6 7.43 7.09 11.33
C SER A 6 8.78 6.85 12.02
N GLU A 7 9.40 5.70 11.81
CA GLU A 7 10.83 5.50 12.04
C GLU A 7 11.69 6.49 11.26
N PHE A 8 11.39 6.70 9.98
CA PHE A 8 12.21 7.51 9.08
C PHE A 8 11.64 8.93 8.98
N LYS A 9 12.35 9.91 9.57
CA LYS A 9 11.82 11.26 9.85
C LYS A 9 12.02 12.30 8.74
N ASN A 10 12.34 11.91 7.50
CA ASN A 10 12.42 12.88 6.41
C ASN A 10 11.00 13.39 6.06
N PRO A 11 10.76 14.71 6.00
CA PRO A 11 9.43 15.26 5.69
C PRO A 11 8.81 14.81 4.36
N GLU A 12 9.66 14.45 3.39
CA GLU A 12 9.22 13.99 2.06
C GLU A 12 8.96 12.47 2.00
N ASN A 13 9.32 11.74 3.06
CA ASN A 13 9.05 10.31 3.16
C ASN A 13 7.57 10.05 3.48
N PRO A 14 7.02 8.89 3.06
CA PRO A 14 5.71 8.48 3.50
C PRO A 14 5.68 8.29 5.02
N VAL A 15 4.53 8.60 5.61
CA VAL A 15 4.27 8.23 7.00
C VAL A 15 4.09 6.71 7.11
N GLU A 16 4.74 6.08 8.07
CA GLU A 16 4.54 4.66 8.41
C GLU A 16 4.31 4.46 9.91
N LYS A 17 4.11 3.21 10.35
CA LYS A 17 3.65 2.85 11.71
C LYS A 17 2.28 3.46 12.06
N ILE A 18 1.37 3.44 11.09
CA ILE A 18 -0.03 3.87 11.28
C ILE A 18 -1.00 2.70 11.11
N SER A 19 -1.98 2.63 11.99
CA SER A 19 -3.07 1.66 11.84
C SER A 19 -4.07 2.11 10.76
N TRP A 20 -4.93 1.18 10.31
CA TRP A 20 -6.05 1.54 9.45
C TRP A 20 -6.99 2.56 10.12
N LYS A 21 -7.18 2.47 11.45
CA LYS A 21 -8.00 3.41 12.23
C LYS A 21 -7.40 4.82 12.28
N ASP A 22 -6.08 4.92 12.32
CA ASP A 22 -5.35 6.18 12.20
C ASP A 22 -5.61 6.81 10.83
N CYS A 23 -5.55 6.02 9.75
CA CYS A 23 -5.89 6.47 8.40
C CYS A 23 -7.33 7.03 8.34
N GLN A 24 -8.32 6.34 8.90
CA GLN A 24 -9.69 6.84 8.93
C GLN A 24 -9.80 8.16 9.70
N THR A 25 -9.14 8.26 10.86
CA THR A 25 -9.14 9.49 11.67
C THR A 25 -8.52 10.66 10.90
N PHE A 26 -7.49 10.39 10.09
CA PHE A 26 -6.88 11.39 9.20
C PHE A 26 -7.81 11.79 8.06
N ILE A 27 -8.44 10.81 7.39
CA ILE A 27 -9.39 11.03 6.29
C ILE A 27 -10.59 11.86 6.76
N GLU A 28 -11.16 11.58 7.93
CA GLU A 28 -12.28 12.36 8.45
C GLU A 28 -11.92 13.83 8.72
N LYS A 29 -10.65 14.10 9.06
CA LYS A 29 -10.13 15.47 9.17
C LYS A 29 -9.92 16.09 7.79
N LEU A 30 -9.38 15.33 6.83
CA LEU A 30 -9.22 15.79 5.44
C LEU A 30 -10.56 16.17 4.82
N LYS A 31 -11.62 15.39 5.05
CA LYS A 31 -12.98 15.66 4.54
C LYS A 31 -13.56 17.01 4.99
N GLN A 32 -13.02 17.63 6.04
CA GLN A 32 -13.40 18.97 6.47
C GLN A 32 -12.81 20.07 5.57
N LEU A 33 -11.83 19.76 4.73
CA LEU A 33 -11.23 20.71 3.80
C LEU A 33 -12.11 20.90 2.55
N PRO A 34 -12.16 22.11 1.98
CA PRO A 34 -12.85 22.36 0.72
C PRO A 34 -12.39 21.40 -0.39
N GLY A 35 -13.34 20.76 -1.07
CA GLY A 35 -13.06 19.82 -2.18
C GLY A 35 -12.67 18.40 -1.77
N ALA A 36 -12.49 18.12 -0.47
CA ALA A 36 -12.02 16.81 0.02
C ALA A 36 -13.12 15.86 0.50
N LYS A 37 -14.40 16.21 0.31
CA LYS A 37 -15.56 15.46 0.82
C LYS A 37 -15.57 13.97 0.46
N TYR A 38 -15.01 13.61 -0.70
CA TYR A 38 -15.05 12.25 -1.25
C TYR A 38 -13.75 11.47 -1.05
N ILE A 39 -12.76 12.03 -0.35
CA ILE A 39 -11.49 11.33 -0.07
C ILE A 39 -11.77 10.12 0.83
N ASN A 40 -11.35 8.95 0.40
CA ASN A 40 -11.37 7.70 1.17
C ASN A 40 -10.13 6.87 0.81
N LEU A 41 -9.87 5.79 1.56
CA LEU A 41 -8.92 4.77 1.10
C LEU A 41 -9.44 4.13 -0.19
N PRO A 42 -8.57 3.77 -1.15
CA PRO A 42 -8.98 3.08 -2.36
C PRO A 42 -9.49 1.68 -2.00
N THR A 43 -10.36 1.14 -2.86
CA THR A 43 -10.53 -0.32 -2.86
C THR A 43 -9.27 -1.00 -3.36
N GLU A 44 -9.06 -2.28 -3.04
CA GLU A 44 -7.93 -3.06 -3.58
C GLU A 44 -7.94 -3.03 -5.12
N ALA A 45 -9.13 -3.15 -5.73
CA ALA A 45 -9.29 -3.07 -7.18
C ALA A 45 -8.94 -1.68 -7.73
N GLN A 46 -9.34 -0.59 -7.08
CA GLN A 46 -8.96 0.76 -7.47
C GLN A 46 -7.45 0.97 -7.36
N TRP A 47 -6.84 0.48 -6.28
CA TRP A 47 -5.40 0.54 -6.07
C TRP A 47 -4.66 -0.22 -7.17
N GLU A 48 -5.10 -1.45 -7.51
CA GLU A 48 -4.47 -2.24 -8.56
C GLU A 48 -4.62 -1.59 -9.94
N TYR A 49 -5.81 -1.08 -10.27
CA TYR A 49 -6.04 -0.38 -11.53
C TYR A 49 -5.13 0.85 -11.67
N ALA A 50 -5.01 1.63 -10.59
CA ALA A 50 -4.11 2.77 -10.51
C ALA A 50 -2.63 2.36 -10.60
N CYS A 51 -2.23 1.27 -9.96
CA CYS A 51 -0.88 0.72 -9.99
C CYS A 51 -0.47 0.33 -11.42
N ARG A 52 -1.36 -0.39 -12.11
CA ARG A 52 -1.16 -0.85 -13.49
C ARG A 52 -1.14 0.31 -14.49
N ALA A 53 -1.97 1.34 -14.31
CA ALA A 53 -2.04 2.50 -15.21
C ALA A 53 -2.11 2.13 -16.71
N GLY A 54 -2.86 1.07 -17.03
CA GLY A 54 -3.03 0.56 -18.39
C GLY A 54 -2.07 -0.56 -18.83
N THR A 55 -1.09 -0.95 -18.00
CA THR A 55 -0.24 -2.11 -18.30
C THR A 55 -0.95 -3.45 -18.06
N THR A 56 -0.58 -4.45 -18.86
CA THR A 56 -0.91 -5.86 -18.62
C THR A 56 0.26 -6.65 -18.03
N GLU A 57 1.43 -6.03 -17.91
CA GLU A 57 2.63 -6.64 -17.33
C GLU A 57 2.51 -6.79 -15.80
N PRO A 58 3.34 -7.64 -15.17
CA PRO A 58 3.37 -7.78 -13.71
C PRO A 58 3.71 -6.47 -12.98
N LEU A 59 4.55 -5.63 -13.57
CA LEU A 59 4.95 -4.33 -13.04
C LEU A 59 4.63 -3.24 -14.07
N ASN A 60 4.41 -2.01 -13.61
CA ASN A 60 4.13 -0.88 -14.50
C ASN A 60 5.31 -0.49 -15.41
N PHE A 61 6.48 -1.06 -15.17
CA PHE A 61 7.71 -0.86 -15.93
C PHE A 61 8.26 -2.17 -16.54
N GLY A 62 7.47 -3.25 -16.59
CA GLY A 62 7.84 -4.52 -17.24
C GLY A 62 7.75 -5.74 -16.30
N SER A 63 8.63 -6.72 -16.49
CA SER A 63 8.61 -8.00 -15.77
C SER A 63 9.71 -8.17 -14.73
N GLU A 64 10.69 -7.27 -14.70
CA GLU A 64 11.85 -7.37 -13.81
C GLU A 64 11.87 -6.24 -12.79
N ILE A 65 12.01 -6.60 -11.51
CA ILE A 65 12.18 -5.66 -10.42
C ILE A 65 13.66 -5.51 -10.08
N SER A 66 14.10 -4.27 -9.83
CA SER A 66 15.44 -3.97 -9.34
C SER A 66 15.41 -2.77 -8.40
N LEU A 67 16.49 -2.60 -7.64
CA LEU A 67 16.63 -1.49 -6.69
C LEU A 67 16.79 -0.13 -7.38
N ASP A 68 17.06 -0.09 -8.68
CA ASP A 68 17.07 1.15 -9.48
C ASP A 68 15.65 1.59 -9.86
N LEU A 69 14.66 0.70 -9.76
CA LEU A 69 13.27 0.92 -10.18
C LEU A 69 12.31 1.03 -9.00
N VAL A 70 12.62 0.37 -7.88
CA VAL A 70 11.73 0.26 -6.73
C VAL A 70 12.52 0.31 -5.42
N ASN A 71 12.00 1.04 -4.42
CA ASN A 71 12.48 0.90 -3.05
C ASN A 71 11.92 -0.38 -2.42
N TYR A 72 12.70 -1.46 -2.36
CA TYR A 72 12.32 -2.66 -1.65
C TYR A 72 13.46 -3.21 -0.77
N SER A 73 13.08 -3.71 0.38
CA SER A 73 13.82 -4.67 1.18
C SER A 73 14.04 -5.91 0.29
N GLY A 74 15.18 -5.95 -0.38
CA GLY A 74 15.56 -7.12 -1.17
C GLY A 74 15.61 -8.39 -0.33
N LYS A 75 16.06 -9.52 -0.89
CA LYS A 75 15.95 -10.81 -0.18
C LYS A 75 16.63 -10.76 1.21
N TRP A 76 15.87 -10.95 2.27
CA TRP A 76 16.41 -11.16 3.62
C TRP A 76 17.31 -12.40 3.62
N LYS A 77 18.60 -12.22 3.96
CA LYS A 77 19.61 -13.29 3.98
C LYS A 77 19.84 -13.86 5.40
N GLY A 78 18.91 -13.66 6.34
CA GLY A 78 19.09 -14.06 7.74
C GLY A 78 19.94 -13.06 8.52
N PHE A 79 20.69 -13.53 9.53
CA PHE A 79 21.55 -12.70 10.38
C PHE A 79 22.63 -11.89 9.63
N GLY A 80 22.81 -12.13 8.31
CA GLY A 80 23.65 -11.34 7.41
C GLY A 80 22.98 -10.11 6.77
N GLY A 81 21.71 -9.81 7.08
CA GLY A 81 20.98 -8.64 6.60
C GLY A 81 20.30 -8.82 5.25
N PHE A 82 19.97 -7.69 4.58
CA PHE A 82 19.32 -7.66 3.28
C PHE A 82 20.33 -7.81 2.13
N SER A 83 19.85 -8.05 0.90
CA SER A 83 20.70 -8.03 -0.30
C SER A 83 21.46 -6.70 -0.44
N GLU A 84 22.63 -6.76 -1.07
CA GLU A 84 23.45 -5.57 -1.33
C GLU A 84 22.65 -4.52 -2.11
N GLY A 85 22.73 -3.26 -1.69
CA GLY A 85 21.95 -2.14 -2.23
C GLY A 85 20.52 -2.02 -1.68
N ALA A 86 19.98 -3.00 -0.95
CA ALA A 86 18.62 -2.91 -0.41
C ALA A 86 18.52 -1.73 0.57
N GLN A 87 17.63 -0.80 0.26
CA GLN A 87 17.46 0.39 1.07
C GLN A 87 16.65 0.04 2.31
N LYS A 88 17.27 0.21 3.48
CA LYS A 88 16.71 -0.18 4.79
C LYS A 88 15.80 0.89 5.39
N ALA A 89 15.35 1.82 4.56
CA ALA A 89 14.59 2.99 4.98
C ALA A 89 13.58 3.36 3.91
N THR A 90 12.51 4.04 4.34
CA THR A 90 11.67 4.73 3.36
C THR A 90 12.47 5.85 2.70
N VAL A 91 12.07 6.17 1.47
CA VAL A 91 12.60 7.32 0.73
C VAL A 91 11.49 8.29 0.40
N ALA A 92 11.88 9.47 -0.10
CA ALA A 92 10.93 10.47 -0.53
C ALA A 92 9.90 9.88 -1.51
N ALA A 93 8.66 10.33 -1.40
CA ALA A 93 7.55 9.77 -2.16
C ALA A 93 7.77 9.82 -3.68
N LYS A 94 8.62 10.74 -4.17
CA LYS A 94 8.92 10.94 -5.60
C LYS A 94 10.35 10.56 -6.01
N SER A 95 10.99 9.62 -5.32
CA SER A 95 12.36 9.20 -5.61
C SER A 95 12.54 8.33 -6.87
N TYR A 96 11.49 7.62 -7.31
CA TYR A 96 11.53 6.73 -8.49
C TYR A 96 10.64 7.28 -9.61
N LYS A 97 10.74 6.69 -10.81
CA LYS A 97 9.87 7.07 -11.92
C LYS A 97 8.40 6.77 -11.59
N PRO A 98 7.46 7.68 -11.92
CA PRO A 98 6.06 7.38 -11.79
C PRO A 98 5.60 6.40 -12.89
N ASN A 99 4.43 5.81 -12.69
CA ASN A 99 3.73 5.09 -13.75
C ASN A 99 3.13 6.06 -14.79
N ALA A 100 2.46 5.51 -15.81
CA ALA A 100 1.89 6.28 -16.92
C ALA A 100 0.83 7.33 -16.49
N TRP A 101 0.30 7.24 -15.27
CA TRP A 101 -0.67 8.21 -14.72
C TRP A 101 -0.05 9.20 -13.72
N GLY A 102 1.27 9.16 -13.54
CA GLY A 102 1.97 10.06 -12.63
C GLY A 102 1.95 9.61 -11.16
N LEU A 103 1.60 8.35 -10.87
CA LEU A 103 1.63 7.79 -9.52
C LEU A 103 3.00 7.18 -9.22
N TYR A 104 3.51 7.45 -8.02
CA TYR A 104 4.85 7.05 -7.58
C TYR A 104 4.78 5.92 -6.56
N GLN A 105 5.86 5.15 -6.44
CA GLN A 105 6.05 4.14 -5.39
C GLN A 105 4.99 3.02 -5.33
N MET A 106 4.20 2.84 -6.39
CA MET A 106 3.15 1.80 -6.46
C MET A 106 3.66 0.36 -6.32
N HIS A 107 4.98 0.13 -6.36
CA HIS A 107 5.59 -1.19 -6.24
C HIS A 107 6.51 -1.35 -5.02
N GLY A 108 6.62 -0.35 -4.11
CA GLY A 108 7.55 -0.41 -2.98
C GLY A 108 7.37 0.69 -1.94
N ASN A 109 8.45 0.98 -1.20
CA ASN A 109 8.55 1.98 -0.14
C ASN A 109 7.77 1.65 1.14
N VAL A 110 6.44 1.66 1.10
CA VAL A 110 5.56 1.32 2.24
C VAL A 110 4.35 0.54 1.77
N TRP A 111 3.82 -0.31 2.64
CA TRP A 111 2.52 -0.93 2.41
C TRP A 111 1.41 0.10 2.57
N GLU A 112 0.45 0.10 1.64
CA GLU A 112 -0.65 1.07 1.56
C GLU A 112 -1.99 0.42 1.90
N TRP A 113 -2.70 1.00 2.87
CA TRP A 113 -4.01 0.51 3.31
C TRP A 113 -5.08 0.67 2.22
N CYS A 114 -5.80 -0.41 1.94
CA CYS A 114 -7.03 -0.40 1.17
C CYS A 114 -8.26 -0.44 2.09
N SER A 115 -9.43 -0.14 1.52
CA SER A 115 -10.71 -0.17 2.25
C SER A 115 -11.20 -1.59 2.54
N ASP A 116 -10.71 -2.58 1.81
CA ASP A 116 -11.23 -3.93 1.73
C ASP A 116 -10.86 -4.75 2.96
N TRP A 117 -11.73 -5.68 3.33
CA TRP A 117 -11.35 -6.77 4.24
C TRP A 117 -10.52 -7.80 3.48
N PHE A 118 -9.52 -8.37 4.15
CA PHE A 118 -8.77 -9.49 3.62
C PHE A 118 -9.65 -10.74 3.61
N ALA A 119 -9.57 -11.53 2.54
CA ALA A 119 -10.05 -12.90 2.49
C ALA A 119 -9.01 -13.77 1.77
N ALA A 120 -8.78 -14.98 2.29
CA ALA A 120 -7.80 -15.92 1.77
C ALA A 120 -8.21 -16.47 0.40
N MET A 121 -9.52 -16.55 0.12
CA MET A 121 -10.05 -16.98 -1.16
C MET A 121 -10.41 -15.76 -2.01
N PRO A 122 -9.97 -15.71 -3.29
CA PRO A 122 -10.28 -14.59 -4.15
C PRO A 122 -11.79 -14.47 -4.35
N SER A 123 -12.30 -13.23 -4.36
CA SER A 123 -13.67 -12.98 -4.79
C SER A 123 -13.85 -13.41 -6.24
N GLN A 124 -15.03 -13.94 -6.58
CA GLN A 124 -15.43 -14.19 -7.97
C GLN A 124 -15.21 -12.95 -8.85
N ASP A 125 -15.02 -13.18 -10.15
CA ASP A 125 -14.89 -12.14 -11.16
C ASP A 125 -15.99 -11.09 -11.01
N ALA A 126 -15.61 -9.91 -10.53
CA ALA A 126 -16.50 -8.80 -10.26
C ALA A 126 -15.95 -7.53 -10.90
N ILE A 127 -16.83 -6.70 -11.44
CA ILE A 127 -16.47 -5.40 -11.98
C ILE A 127 -16.38 -4.41 -10.82
N ASN A 128 -15.18 -3.87 -10.57
CA ASN A 128 -14.89 -2.91 -9.50
C ASN A 128 -15.37 -3.39 -8.10
N PRO A 129 -14.83 -4.52 -7.59
CA PRO A 129 -15.21 -5.04 -6.29
C PRO A 129 -14.79 -4.08 -5.16
N THR A 130 -15.56 -4.12 -4.07
CA THR A 130 -15.30 -3.37 -2.83
C THR A 130 -14.86 -4.28 -1.68
N GLY A 131 -14.35 -5.47 -2.04
CA GLY A 131 -13.92 -6.49 -1.10
C GLY A 131 -15.06 -7.33 -0.51
N PRO A 132 -14.72 -8.34 0.32
CA PRO A 132 -15.68 -9.22 0.96
C PRO A 132 -16.46 -8.51 2.07
N ASP A 133 -17.67 -9.00 2.33
CA ASP A 133 -18.46 -8.59 3.49
C ASP A 133 -17.82 -9.13 4.77
N LYS A 134 -17.57 -8.24 5.74
CA LYS A 134 -17.02 -8.59 7.07
C LYS A 134 -17.75 -9.76 7.72
N ASN A 135 -19.07 -9.80 7.56
CA ASN A 135 -19.93 -10.79 8.22
C ASN A 135 -19.85 -12.18 7.57
N LYS A 136 -19.13 -12.30 6.44
CA LYS A 136 -18.91 -13.55 5.71
C LYS A 136 -17.49 -14.08 5.88
N LEU A 137 -16.63 -13.38 6.62
CA LEU A 137 -15.27 -13.80 6.89
C LEU A 137 -15.25 -15.02 7.81
N THR A 138 -14.28 -15.90 7.56
CA THR A 138 -14.04 -17.14 8.30
C THR A 138 -12.75 -17.03 9.10
N GLU A 139 -12.45 -18.03 9.92
CA GLU A 139 -11.19 -18.12 10.68
C GLU A 139 -9.93 -18.07 9.80
N ASN A 140 -10.03 -18.52 8.54
CA ASN A 140 -8.93 -18.47 7.57
C ASN A 140 -8.63 -17.04 7.07
N ASP A 141 -9.52 -16.10 7.31
CA ASP A 141 -9.43 -14.71 6.87
C ASP A 141 -8.94 -13.77 8.01
N MET A 142 -8.53 -14.36 9.14
CA MET A 142 -8.13 -13.63 10.35
C MET A 142 -6.62 -13.67 10.53
N PHE A 143 -6.06 -12.58 11.05
CA PHE A 143 -4.70 -12.54 11.58
C PHE A 143 -4.78 -12.32 13.07
N GLN A 144 -4.08 -13.15 13.85
CA GLN A 144 -4.16 -13.12 15.32
C GLN A 144 -5.61 -13.17 15.85
N ASN A 145 -6.48 -13.94 15.19
CA ASN A 145 -7.91 -14.07 15.48
C ASN A 145 -8.75 -12.80 15.27
N GLU A 146 -8.26 -11.82 14.50
CA GLU A 146 -9.03 -10.63 14.12
C GLU A 146 -9.11 -10.44 12.60
N PRO A 147 -10.26 -9.97 12.07
CA PRO A 147 -10.38 -9.56 10.67
C PRO A 147 -9.40 -8.46 10.32
N CYS A 148 -8.70 -8.62 9.21
CA CYS A 148 -7.70 -7.67 8.74
C CYS A 148 -8.12 -6.93 7.48
N ARG A 149 -7.53 -5.75 7.28
CA ARG A 149 -7.70 -4.96 6.06
C ARG A 149 -6.60 -5.27 5.07
N VAL A 150 -6.87 -5.06 3.79
CA VAL A 150 -5.88 -5.29 2.74
C VAL A 150 -4.80 -4.20 2.77
N LEU A 151 -3.55 -4.63 2.58
CA LEU A 151 -2.38 -3.79 2.31
C LEU A 151 -1.85 -4.13 0.92
N ARG A 152 -1.43 -3.13 0.15
CA ARG A 152 -0.85 -3.29 -1.19
C ARG A 152 0.47 -2.54 -1.35
N GLY A 153 1.21 -2.87 -2.40
CA GLY A 153 2.52 -2.26 -2.69
C GLY A 153 3.58 -2.72 -1.69
N GLY A 154 4.35 -1.75 -1.17
CA GLY A 154 5.26 -1.97 -0.05
C GLY A 154 6.40 -2.95 -0.29
N SER A 155 7.17 -3.13 0.78
CA SER A 155 8.32 -4.03 0.84
C SER A 155 8.56 -4.55 2.26
#